data_AF-A0A954I6Y4-F1
#
_entry.id   AF-A0A954I6Y4-F1
#
_cell.length_a   1.000
_cell.length_b   1.000
_cell.length_c   1.000
_cell.angle_alpha   90.00
_cell.angle_beta   90.00
_cell.angle_gamma   90.00
#
_symmetry.space_group_name_H-M   'P 1'
#
loop_
_entity.id
_entity.type
_entity.pdbx_description
1 polymer ?
#
loop_
_entity_poly.entity_id
_entity_poly.type
_entity_poly.pdbx_seq_one_letter_code
_entity_poly.pdbx_strand_id
1 'polypeptide(L)'
;MYQPVSRALEILAAALRPYVAARMQDSGLAGLDFHPDEADIQLLLVFMWDHWHELFRHQLTFLDRSAISELREYRNRWAHQTKLGDRDLFRVIDNVERLMLAINAEIPPELRLLYRESLNRLHQAEQPPTRRTDRLRLAWQLGVCSFCCLLVEVAVFAVIESPLSWIIGSAMLLAFLRVGWLFFTRGRQPAAAGPRECRECGRIIYSHECPYCKSDHEVSMDLRLTGARAT
;
A
#
# COMPACT_ATOMS: atom_id res chain seq x y z
N MET A 1 -12.30 11.91 -10.80
CA MET A 1 -11.04 11.15 -10.70
C MET A 1 -11.28 9.74 -11.27
N TYR A 2 -11.52 9.64 -12.57
CA TYR A 2 -12.03 8.43 -13.27
C TYR A 2 -10.94 7.64 -14.01
N GLN A 3 -9.69 8.10 -13.99
CA GLN A 3 -8.61 7.62 -14.86
C GLN A 3 -7.92 6.29 -14.48
N PRO A 4 -7.80 5.85 -13.20
CA PRO A 4 -6.96 4.70 -12.90
C PRO A 4 -7.57 3.35 -13.32
N VAL A 5 -8.90 3.20 -13.26
CA VAL A 5 -9.60 1.97 -13.67
C VAL A 5 -9.54 1.79 -15.18
N SER A 6 -9.91 2.83 -15.95
CA SER A 6 -9.85 2.76 -17.41
C SER A 6 -8.43 2.45 -17.88
N ARG A 7 -7.43 3.09 -17.27
CA ARG A 7 -6.04 2.90 -17.63
C ARG A 7 -5.54 1.48 -17.34
N ALA A 8 -5.87 0.93 -16.18
CA ALA A 8 -5.52 -0.46 -15.85
C ALA A 8 -6.18 -1.45 -16.82
N LEU A 9 -7.46 -1.23 -17.18
CA LEU A 9 -8.18 -2.08 -18.13
C LEU A 9 -7.63 -1.96 -19.57
N GLU A 10 -7.17 -0.78 -19.99
CA GLU A 10 -6.49 -0.58 -21.27
C GLU A 10 -5.16 -1.34 -21.34
N ILE A 11 -4.37 -1.28 -20.27
CA ILE A 11 -3.12 -2.04 -20.14
C ILE A 11 -3.41 -3.55 -20.25
N LEU A 12 -4.44 -4.02 -19.54
CA LEU A 12 -4.83 -5.42 -19.61
C LEU A 12 -5.28 -5.82 -21.02
N ALA A 13 -6.08 -4.97 -21.69
CA ALA A 13 -6.53 -5.24 -23.05
C ALA A 13 -5.32 -5.40 -23.98
N ALA A 14 -4.36 -4.48 -23.94
CA ALA A 14 -3.15 -4.55 -24.75
C ALA A 14 -2.38 -5.87 -24.56
N ALA A 15 -2.33 -6.40 -23.33
CA ALA A 15 -1.69 -7.67 -23.04
C ALA A 15 -2.54 -8.89 -23.48
N LEU A 16 -3.86 -8.82 -23.36
CA LEU A 16 -4.76 -9.94 -23.70
C LEU A 16 -4.91 -10.16 -25.21
N ARG A 17 -4.89 -9.12 -26.04
CA ARG A 17 -5.07 -9.25 -27.50
C ARG A 17 -4.15 -10.28 -28.15
N PRO A 18 -2.81 -10.16 -28.04
CA PRO A 18 -1.90 -11.14 -28.64
C PRO A 18 -2.04 -12.52 -28.01
N TYR A 19 -2.34 -12.59 -26.71
CA TYR A 19 -2.53 -13.87 -26.01
C TYR A 19 -3.77 -14.63 -26.52
N VAL A 20 -4.91 -13.94 -26.64
CA VAL A 20 -6.16 -14.53 -27.14
C VAL A 20 -6.01 -14.91 -28.61
N ALA A 21 -5.38 -14.05 -29.44
CA ALA A 21 -5.10 -14.36 -30.83
C ALA A 21 -4.27 -15.64 -30.99
N ALA A 22 -3.20 -15.79 -30.21
CA ALA A 22 -2.38 -17.01 -30.22
C ALA A 22 -3.20 -18.25 -29.82
N ARG A 23 -4.06 -18.16 -28.79
CA ARG A 23 -4.90 -19.29 -28.36
C ARG A 23 -5.93 -19.73 -29.40
N MET A 24 -6.51 -18.78 -30.11
CA MET A 24 -7.45 -19.07 -31.19
C MET A 24 -6.78 -19.80 -32.35
N GLN A 25 -5.55 -19.39 -32.69
CA GLN A 25 -4.74 -20.06 -33.71
C GLN A 25 -4.37 -21.49 -33.31
N ASP A 26 -3.89 -21.69 -32.08
CA ASP A 26 -3.49 -23.00 -31.55
C ASP A 26 -4.64 -24.02 -31.56
N SER A 27 -5.87 -23.56 -31.33
CA SER A 27 -7.05 -24.41 -31.16
C SER A 27 -7.86 -24.62 -32.45
N GLY A 28 -7.42 -24.05 -33.58
CA GLY A 28 -8.14 -24.14 -34.85
C GLY A 28 -9.45 -23.34 -34.92
N LEU A 29 -9.66 -22.42 -33.96
CA LEU A 29 -10.84 -21.54 -33.86
C LEU A 29 -10.64 -20.20 -34.60
N ALA A 30 -9.63 -20.11 -35.47
CA ALA A 30 -9.31 -18.92 -36.27
C ALA A 30 -10.41 -18.52 -37.27
N GLY A 31 -11.44 -19.37 -37.49
CA GLY A 31 -12.59 -19.08 -38.36
C GLY A 31 -13.77 -18.39 -37.68
N LEU A 32 -13.68 -18.07 -36.38
CA LEU A 32 -14.71 -17.26 -35.71
C LEU A 32 -14.64 -15.80 -36.18
N ASP A 33 -15.79 -15.15 -36.31
CA ASP A 33 -15.90 -13.71 -36.59
C ASP A 33 -15.59 -12.89 -35.32
N PHE A 34 -14.39 -13.07 -34.79
CA PHE A 34 -13.86 -12.39 -33.62
C PHE A 34 -12.44 -11.95 -33.92
N HIS A 35 -12.19 -10.64 -33.81
CA HIS A 35 -10.90 -10.03 -34.13
C HIS A 35 -10.27 -9.52 -32.83
N PRO A 36 -9.37 -10.30 -32.18
CA PRO A 36 -8.80 -9.92 -30.89
C PRO A 36 -8.09 -8.57 -30.93
N ASP A 37 -7.40 -8.24 -32.02
CA ASP A 37 -6.59 -7.03 -32.15
C ASP A 37 -7.40 -5.72 -32.07
N GLU A 38 -8.67 -5.78 -32.47
CA GLU A 38 -9.59 -4.63 -32.45
C GLU A 38 -10.52 -4.65 -31.24
N ALA A 39 -10.56 -5.76 -30.50
CA ALA A 39 -11.46 -5.94 -29.39
C ALA A 39 -11.14 -5.00 -28.21
N ASP A 40 -12.20 -4.45 -27.61
CA ASP A 40 -12.11 -3.75 -26.33
C ASP A 40 -11.96 -4.75 -25.17
N ILE A 41 -11.63 -4.24 -23.98
CA ILE A 41 -11.44 -5.10 -22.81
C ILE A 41 -12.69 -5.92 -22.48
N GLN A 42 -13.88 -5.38 -22.68
CA GLN A 42 -15.12 -6.07 -22.34
C GLN A 42 -15.34 -7.26 -23.25
N LEU A 43 -15.16 -7.06 -24.55
CA LEU A 43 -15.32 -8.06 -25.58
C LEU A 43 -14.30 -9.19 -25.38
N LEU A 44 -13.05 -8.86 -25.04
CA LEU A 44 -12.02 -9.83 -24.66
C LEU A 44 -12.44 -10.66 -23.44
N LEU A 45 -12.88 -10.02 -22.35
CA LEU A 45 -13.26 -10.72 -21.12
C LEU A 45 -14.50 -11.61 -21.29
N VAL A 46 -15.47 -11.16 -22.10
CA VAL A 46 -16.65 -11.98 -22.46
C VAL A 46 -16.23 -13.18 -23.28
N PHE A 47 -15.41 -12.98 -24.32
CA PHE A 47 -14.91 -14.07 -25.15
C PHE A 47 -14.15 -15.13 -24.34
N MET A 48 -13.24 -14.69 -23.47
CA MET A 48 -12.49 -15.58 -22.58
C MET A 48 -13.39 -16.37 -21.63
N TRP A 49 -14.47 -15.76 -21.16
CA TRP A 49 -15.44 -16.41 -20.29
C TRP A 49 -16.23 -17.49 -21.03
N ASP A 50 -16.74 -17.17 -22.22
CA ASP A 50 -17.60 -18.06 -23.00
C ASP A 50 -16.81 -19.26 -23.55
N HIS A 51 -15.57 -19.03 -24.00
CA HIS A 51 -14.69 -20.08 -24.54
C HIS A 51 -13.69 -20.63 -23.50
N TRP A 52 -13.99 -20.50 -22.21
CA TRP A 52 -13.09 -20.92 -21.13
C TRP A 52 -12.64 -22.38 -21.26
N HIS A 53 -13.61 -23.29 -21.48
CA HIS A 53 -13.33 -24.72 -21.52
C HIS A 53 -12.55 -25.16 -22.75
N GLU A 54 -12.71 -24.43 -23.85
CA GLU A 54 -12.10 -24.77 -25.15
C GLU A 54 -10.68 -24.23 -25.24
N LEU A 55 -10.45 -22.99 -24.77
CA LEU A 55 -9.21 -22.26 -25.03
C LEU A 55 -8.31 -22.07 -23.80
N PHE A 56 -8.88 -21.99 -22.59
CA PHE A 56 -8.15 -21.42 -21.44
C PHE A 56 -7.99 -22.39 -20.26
N ARG A 57 -8.88 -23.38 -20.09
CA ARG A 57 -8.91 -24.25 -18.90
C ARG A 57 -7.62 -25.04 -18.61
N HIS A 58 -6.77 -25.22 -19.61
CA HIS A 58 -5.54 -26.01 -19.52
C HIS A 58 -4.31 -25.17 -19.15
N GLN A 59 -4.40 -23.84 -19.29
CA GLN A 59 -3.28 -22.93 -19.00
C GLN A 59 -3.60 -21.95 -17.86
N LEU A 60 -4.87 -21.55 -17.74
CA LEU A 60 -5.34 -20.68 -16.69
C LEU A 60 -6.09 -21.48 -15.63
N THR A 61 -6.00 -21.00 -14.40
CA THR A 61 -6.59 -21.63 -13.22
C THR A 61 -8.02 -21.14 -12.98
N PHE A 62 -8.74 -21.82 -12.09
CA PHE A 62 -10.06 -21.36 -11.65
C PHE A 62 -10.01 -19.96 -10.98
N LEU A 63 -8.89 -19.60 -10.35
CA LEU A 63 -8.70 -18.28 -9.77
C LEU A 63 -8.68 -17.20 -10.86
N ASP A 64 -8.03 -17.47 -12.00
CA ASP A 64 -7.98 -16.54 -13.12
C ASP A 64 -9.36 -16.35 -13.75
N ARG A 65 -10.15 -17.43 -13.85
CA ARG A 65 -11.57 -17.34 -14.26
C ARG A 65 -12.38 -16.44 -13.33
N SER A 66 -12.11 -16.53 -12.03
CA SER A 66 -12.77 -15.69 -11.02
C SER A 66 -12.32 -14.22 -11.12
N ALA A 67 -11.05 -13.97 -11.43
CA ALA A 67 -10.56 -12.61 -11.71
C ALA A 67 -11.24 -12.02 -12.96
N ILE A 68 -11.42 -12.82 -14.02
CA ILE A 68 -12.15 -12.40 -15.22
C ILE A 68 -13.59 -12.01 -14.91
N SER A 69 -14.33 -12.80 -14.12
CA SER A 69 -15.71 -12.45 -13.75
C SER A 69 -15.78 -11.18 -12.90
N GLU A 70 -14.88 -11.01 -11.93
CA GLU A 70 -14.80 -9.78 -11.15
C GLU A 70 -14.51 -8.56 -12.03
N LEU A 71 -13.54 -8.65 -12.95
CA LEU A 71 -13.21 -7.54 -13.86
C LEU A 71 -14.39 -7.16 -14.76
N ARG A 72 -15.16 -8.14 -15.25
CA ARG A 72 -16.40 -7.87 -16.00
C ARG A 72 -17.40 -7.10 -15.17
N GLU A 73 -17.60 -7.48 -13.92
CA GLU A 73 -18.54 -6.81 -13.01
C GLU A 73 -18.09 -5.37 -12.70
N TYR A 74 -16.80 -5.15 -12.40
CA TYR A 74 -16.28 -3.80 -12.16
C TYR A 74 -16.35 -2.92 -13.42
N ARG A 75 -16.02 -3.44 -14.61
CA ARG A 75 -16.17 -2.72 -15.88
C ARG A 75 -17.63 -2.38 -16.12
N ASN A 76 -18.55 -3.31 -15.91
CA ASN A 76 -19.99 -3.08 -16.07
C ASN A 76 -20.49 -1.95 -15.16
N ARG A 77 -20.18 -2.02 -13.87
CA ARG A 77 -20.46 -0.95 -12.89
C ARG A 77 -19.88 0.39 -13.33
N TRP A 78 -18.64 0.39 -13.82
CA TRP A 78 -17.97 1.60 -14.31
C TRP A 78 -18.69 2.21 -15.53
N ALA A 79 -19.11 1.38 -16.49
CA ALA A 79 -19.88 1.80 -17.66
C ALA A 79 -21.25 2.41 -17.28
N HIS A 80 -21.84 1.94 -16.18
CA HIS A 80 -23.06 2.51 -15.59
C HIS A 80 -22.82 3.69 -14.64
N GLN A 81 -21.61 4.25 -14.60
CA GLN A 81 -21.24 5.39 -13.75
C GLN A 81 -21.41 5.12 -12.25
N THR A 82 -21.45 3.86 -11.84
CA THR A 82 -21.52 3.48 -10.43
C THR A 82 -20.24 3.90 -9.73
N LYS A 83 -20.37 4.53 -8.56
CA LYS A 83 -19.23 4.96 -7.75
C LYS A 83 -18.43 3.74 -7.29
N LEU A 84 -17.17 3.67 -7.68
CA LEU A 84 -16.21 2.68 -7.18
C LEU A 84 -15.51 3.23 -5.93
N GLY A 85 -15.45 2.44 -4.85
CA GLY A 85 -14.69 2.79 -3.66
C GLY A 85 -13.19 2.50 -3.82
N ASP A 86 -12.36 2.93 -2.86
CA ASP A 86 -10.91 2.68 -2.90
C ASP A 86 -10.57 1.18 -2.83
N ARG A 87 -11.38 0.39 -2.11
CA ARG A 87 -11.27 -1.09 -2.07
C ARG A 87 -11.53 -1.72 -3.43
N ASP A 88 -12.57 -1.26 -4.12
CA ASP A 88 -12.91 -1.75 -5.46
C ASP A 88 -11.80 -1.39 -6.46
N LEU A 89 -11.30 -0.16 -6.39
CA LEU A 89 -10.19 0.31 -7.23
C LEU A 89 -8.95 -0.57 -7.04
N PHE A 90 -8.55 -0.80 -5.79
CA PHE A 90 -7.43 -1.69 -5.48
C PHE A 90 -7.67 -3.10 -6.01
N ARG A 91 -8.88 -3.66 -5.81
CA ARG A 91 -9.21 -5.00 -6.30
C ARG A 91 -9.15 -5.12 -7.82
N VAL A 92 -9.63 -4.11 -8.55
CA VAL A 92 -9.52 -4.09 -10.03
C VAL A 92 -8.06 -4.15 -10.47
N ILE A 93 -7.21 -3.31 -9.88
CA ILE A 93 -5.80 -3.23 -10.27
C ILE A 93 -5.05 -4.52 -9.89
N ASP A 94 -5.33 -5.10 -8.72
CA ASP A 94 -4.77 -6.39 -8.30
C ASP A 94 -5.19 -7.53 -9.24
N ASN A 95 -6.46 -7.58 -9.64
CA ASN A 95 -6.95 -8.57 -10.60
C ASN A 95 -6.32 -8.40 -11.99
N VAL A 96 -6.10 -7.15 -12.45
CA VAL A 96 -5.38 -6.88 -13.71
C VAL A 96 -3.95 -7.43 -13.63
N GLU A 97 -3.22 -7.11 -12.56
CA GLU A 97 -1.83 -7.56 -12.41
C GLU A 97 -1.73 -9.09 -12.32
N ARG A 98 -2.62 -9.73 -11.54
CA ARG A 98 -2.69 -11.20 -11.44
C ARG A 98 -2.95 -11.86 -12.78
N LEU A 99 -3.90 -11.33 -13.56
CA LEU A 99 -4.23 -11.90 -14.86
C LEU A 99 -3.09 -11.71 -15.86
N MET A 100 -2.39 -10.57 -15.83
CA MET A 100 -1.19 -10.35 -16.64
C MET A 100 -0.08 -11.34 -16.29
N LEU A 101 0.14 -11.63 -15.00
CA LEU A 101 1.09 -12.64 -14.57
C LEU A 101 0.69 -14.05 -15.02
N ALA A 102 -0.61 -14.39 -14.93
CA ALA A 102 -1.12 -15.70 -15.33
C ALA A 102 -0.90 -15.98 -16.83
N ILE A 103 -0.95 -14.95 -17.68
CA ILE A 103 -0.66 -15.06 -19.12
C ILE A 103 0.83 -14.87 -19.46
N ASN A 104 1.71 -14.76 -18.45
CA ASN A 104 3.14 -14.44 -18.61
C ASN A 104 3.41 -13.14 -19.38
N ALA A 105 2.55 -12.13 -19.24
CA ALA A 105 2.76 -10.82 -19.84
C ALA A 105 3.69 -9.96 -18.98
N GLU A 106 4.50 -9.12 -19.63
CA GLU A 106 5.33 -8.15 -18.93
C GLU A 106 4.45 -7.09 -18.25
N ILE A 107 4.66 -6.88 -16.95
CA ILE A 107 3.98 -5.82 -16.20
C ILE A 107 4.63 -4.47 -16.53
N PRO A 108 3.91 -3.52 -17.16
CA PRO A 108 4.47 -2.21 -17.44
C PRO A 108 4.69 -1.40 -16.16
N PRO A 109 5.67 -0.49 -16.13
CA PRO A 109 5.94 0.34 -14.96
C PRO A 109 4.73 1.18 -14.54
N GLU A 110 3.89 1.57 -15.50
CA GLU A 110 2.66 2.30 -15.25
C GLU A 110 1.66 1.52 -14.39
N LEU A 111 1.47 0.22 -14.65
CA LEU A 111 0.58 -0.61 -13.83
C LEU A 111 1.09 -0.72 -12.39
N ARG A 112 2.42 -0.83 -12.20
CA ARG A 112 3.04 -0.83 -10.87
C ARG A 112 2.81 0.49 -10.12
N LEU A 113 2.80 1.63 -10.82
CA LEU A 113 2.47 2.92 -10.24
C LEU A 113 1.01 2.96 -9.80
N LEU A 114 0.08 2.55 -10.67
CA LEU A 114 -1.35 2.48 -10.34
C LEU A 114 -1.61 1.58 -9.13
N TYR A 115 -0.92 0.43 -9.05
CA TYR A 115 -0.99 -0.48 -7.91
C TYR A 115 -0.58 0.22 -6.62
N ARG A 116 0.62 0.84 -6.59
CA ARG A 116 1.12 1.58 -5.42
C ARG A 116 0.19 2.72 -5.02
N GLU A 117 -0.32 3.48 -5.99
CA GLU A 117 -1.27 4.57 -5.73
C GLU A 117 -2.58 4.07 -5.12
N SER A 118 -3.15 2.98 -5.64
CA SER A 118 -4.38 2.40 -5.10
C SER A 118 -4.21 1.86 -3.68
N LEU A 119 -3.06 1.22 -3.40
CA LEU A 119 -2.72 0.76 -2.06
C LEU A 119 -2.56 1.94 -1.08
N ASN A 120 -1.93 3.04 -1.52
CA ASN A 120 -1.81 4.24 -0.71
C ASN A 120 -3.17 4.86 -0.39
N ARG A 121 -4.10 4.89 -1.34
CA ARG A 121 -5.47 5.37 -1.12
C ARG A 121 -6.23 4.49 -0.12
N LEU A 122 -6.13 3.17 -0.28
CA LEU A 122 -6.71 2.21 0.66
C LEU A 122 -6.18 2.47 2.09
N HIS A 123 -4.86 2.61 2.22
CA HIS A 123 -4.23 2.89 3.50
C HIS A 123 -4.71 4.21 4.11
N GLN A 124 -4.83 5.27 3.30
CA GLN A 124 -5.35 6.56 3.75
C GLN A 124 -6.82 6.48 4.19
N ALA A 125 -7.64 5.68 3.50
CA ALA A 125 -9.05 5.48 3.82
C ALA A 125 -9.24 4.71 5.15
N GLU A 126 -8.28 3.86 5.52
CA GLU A 126 -8.30 3.11 6.78
C GLU A 126 -7.75 3.90 7.98
N GLN A 127 -6.96 4.95 7.73
CA GLN A 127 -6.43 5.75 8.82
C GLN A 127 -7.57 6.51 9.53
N PRO A 128 -7.62 6.46 10.88
CA PRO A 128 -8.59 7.25 11.62
C PRO A 128 -8.32 8.75 11.39
N PRO A 129 -9.34 9.62 11.43
CA PRO A 129 -9.16 11.06 11.26
C PRO A 129 -8.27 11.62 12.39
N THR A 130 -6.96 11.76 12.13
CA THR A 130 -5.94 12.17 13.11
C THR A 130 -6.03 13.65 13.51
N ARG A 131 -6.69 14.47 12.69
CA ARG A 131 -6.68 15.94 12.80
C ARG A 131 -7.14 16.51 14.14
N ARG A 132 -8.09 15.85 14.83
CA ARG A 132 -8.65 16.36 16.10
C ARG A 132 -7.80 16.01 17.31
N THR A 133 -7.23 14.80 17.34
CA THR A 133 -6.38 14.33 18.43
C THR A 133 -5.03 15.03 18.46
N ASP A 134 -4.53 15.45 17.30
CA ASP A 134 -3.20 16.07 17.18
C ASP A 134 -3.22 17.52 17.68
N ARG A 135 -4.31 18.27 17.42
CA ARG A 135 -4.49 19.64 17.93
C ARG A 135 -4.64 19.68 19.45
N LEU A 136 -5.41 18.75 20.02
CA LEU A 136 -5.63 18.68 21.47
C LEU A 136 -4.34 18.27 22.20
N ARG A 137 -3.56 17.33 21.65
CA ARG A 137 -2.25 16.96 22.20
C ARG A 137 -1.24 18.09 22.14
N LEU A 138 -1.17 18.82 21.01
CA LEU A 138 -0.32 19.99 20.86
C LEU A 138 -0.70 21.10 21.85
N ALA A 139 -2.00 21.40 21.96
CA ALA A 139 -2.50 22.42 22.89
C ALA A 139 -2.22 22.06 24.36
N TRP A 140 -2.43 20.79 24.74
CA TRP A 140 -2.11 20.28 26.07
C TRP A 140 -0.61 20.41 26.39
N GLN A 141 0.26 20.02 25.46
CA GLN A 141 1.71 20.11 25.64
C GLN A 141 2.20 21.56 25.75
N LEU A 142 1.76 22.45 24.85
CA LEU A 142 2.09 23.87 24.92
C LEU A 142 1.57 24.50 26.23
N GLY A 143 0.36 24.13 26.65
CA GLY A 143 -0.22 24.57 27.91
C GLY A 143 0.60 24.16 29.13
N VAL A 144 0.95 22.87 29.24
CA VAL A 144 1.74 22.35 30.37
C VAL A 144 3.15 22.94 30.40
N CYS A 145 3.84 23.02 29.25
CA CYS A 145 5.18 23.61 29.18
C CYS A 145 5.17 25.11 29.52
N SER A 146 4.18 25.86 29.03
CA SER A 146 4.04 27.29 29.34
C SER A 146 3.74 27.52 30.82
N PHE A 147 2.90 26.66 31.44
CA PHE A 147 2.58 26.77 32.85
C PHE A 147 3.79 26.46 33.76
N CYS A 148 4.55 25.41 33.44
CA CYS A 148 5.77 25.08 34.19
C CYS A 148 6.85 26.17 34.05
N CYS A 149 7.03 26.75 32.86
CA CYS A 149 8.00 27.83 32.64
C CYS A 149 7.65 29.05 33.51
N LEU A 150 6.38 29.47 33.48
CA LEU A 150 5.91 30.62 34.24
C LEU A 150 6.04 30.41 35.77
N LEU A 151 5.74 29.21 36.27
CA LEU A 151 5.91 28.90 37.70
C LEU A 151 7.37 29.00 38.15
N VAL A 152 8.32 28.49 37.35
CA VAL A 152 9.74 28.54 37.71
C VAL A 152 10.28 29.96 37.59
N GLU A 153 9.86 30.74 36.59
CA GLU A 153 10.23 32.16 36.49
C GLU A 153 9.78 32.95 37.72
N VAL A 154 8.51 32.81 38.12
CA VAL A 154 7.98 33.47 39.32
C VAL A 154 8.75 33.06 40.58
N ALA A 155 9.08 31.77 40.73
CA ALA A 155 9.85 31.28 41.86
C ALA A 155 11.29 31.85 41.90
N VAL A 156 11.95 31.95 40.74
CA VAL A 156 13.31 32.52 40.64
C VAL A 156 13.30 34.01 41.02
N PHE A 157 12.33 34.78 40.53
CA PHE A 157 12.21 36.21 40.86
C PHE A 157 11.81 36.46 42.33
N ALA A 158 11.05 35.56 42.95
CA ALA A 158 10.64 35.70 44.34
C ALA A 158 11.77 35.39 45.34
N VAL A 159 12.77 34.57 44.95
CA VAL A 159 13.86 34.12 45.84
C VAL A 159 15.16 34.88 45.58
N ILE A 160 15.38 35.37 44.35
CA ILE A 160 16.67 35.93 43.91
C ILE A 160 16.48 37.37 43.42
N GLU A 161 16.79 38.34 44.27
CA GLU A 161 16.76 39.79 43.94
C GLU A 161 17.97 40.27 43.10
N SER A 162 18.80 39.34 42.63
CA SER A 162 20.00 39.68 41.86
C SER A 162 19.69 39.87 40.36
N PRO A 163 20.45 40.72 39.65
CA PRO A 163 20.29 40.90 38.20
C PRO A 163 20.59 39.64 37.38
N LEU A 164 21.25 38.63 37.97
CA LEU A 164 21.51 37.33 37.34
C LEU A 164 20.23 36.51 37.12
N SER A 165 19.15 36.80 37.87
CA SER A 165 17.83 36.16 37.69
C SER A 165 17.29 36.30 36.26
N TRP A 166 17.50 37.46 35.64
CA TRP A 166 17.10 37.73 34.25
C TRP A 166 17.84 36.86 33.24
N ILE A 167 19.13 36.58 33.48
CA ILE A 167 19.94 35.71 32.62
C ILE A 167 19.47 34.26 32.76
N ILE A 168 19.17 33.82 33.99
CA ILE A 168 18.67 32.46 34.26
C ILE A 168 17.28 32.27 33.65
N GLY A 169 16.37 33.24 33.81
CA GLY A 169 15.03 33.22 33.23
C GLY A 169 15.06 33.17 31.70
N SER A 170 15.88 34.00 31.05
CA SER A 170 16.03 33.99 29.59
C SER A 170 16.62 32.68 29.05
N ALA A 171 17.62 32.10 29.74
CA ALA A 171 18.18 30.79 29.36
C ALA A 171 17.14 29.67 29.48
N MET A 172 16.29 29.71 30.50
CA MET A 172 15.22 28.74 30.71
C MET A 172 14.14 28.85 29.63
N LEU A 173 13.69 30.07 29.30
CA LEU A 173 12.75 30.31 28.21
C LEU A 173 13.27 29.77 26.87
N LEU A 174 14.55 30.02 26.55
CA LEU A 174 15.19 29.51 25.33
C LEU A 174 15.27 27.98 25.31
N ALA A 175 15.54 27.34 26.46
CA ALA A 175 15.52 25.89 26.57
C ALA A 175 14.12 25.32 26.29
N PHE A 176 13.05 25.94 26.80
CA PHE A 176 11.66 25.55 26.53
C PHE A 176 11.27 25.76 25.07
N LEU A 177 11.63 26.89 24.46
CA LEU A 177 11.43 27.12 23.02
C LEU A 177 12.16 26.07 22.18
N ARG A 178 13.37 25.67 22.59
CA ARG A 178 14.15 24.61 21.93
C ARG A 178 13.52 23.24 22.10
N VAL A 179 13.00 22.90 23.28
CA VAL A 179 12.25 21.66 23.52
C VAL A 179 10.96 21.65 22.71
N GLY A 180 10.20 22.75 22.70
CA GLY A 180 9.00 22.91 21.88
C GLY A 180 9.29 22.77 20.39
N TRP A 181 10.39 23.35 19.90
CA TRP A 181 10.86 23.18 18.51
C TRP A 181 11.29 21.74 18.21
N LEU A 182 12.00 21.08 19.14
CA LEU A 182 12.37 19.67 19.01
C LEU A 182 11.14 18.76 19.01
N PHE A 183 10.10 19.07 19.78
CA PHE A 183 8.84 18.31 19.75
C PHE A 183 7.98 18.62 18.52
N PHE A 184 7.99 19.84 17.99
CA PHE A 184 7.32 20.13 16.72
C PHE A 184 7.99 19.40 15.55
N THR A 185 9.32 19.30 15.58
CA THR A 185 10.11 18.60 14.56
C THR A 185 10.13 17.07 14.77
N ARG A 186 10.19 16.58 16.01
CA ARG A 186 10.20 15.13 16.37
C ARG A 186 8.83 14.53 16.64
N GLY A 187 7.81 15.29 16.99
CA GLY A 187 6.42 14.84 17.14
C GLY A 187 5.75 14.51 15.81
N ARG A 188 6.41 14.86 14.69
CA ARG A 188 6.13 14.27 13.38
C ARG A 188 6.65 12.84 13.24
N GLN A 189 7.41 12.30 14.20
CA GLN A 189 7.71 10.87 14.20
C GLN A 189 6.42 10.14 14.51
N PRO A 190 5.85 9.37 13.56
CA PRO A 190 4.75 8.49 13.88
C PRO A 190 5.22 7.60 15.03
N ALA A 191 4.37 7.45 16.05
CA ALA A 191 4.63 6.56 17.17
C ALA A 191 5.20 5.25 16.62
N ALA A 192 6.34 4.81 17.17
CA ALA A 192 6.94 3.53 16.85
C ALA A 192 5.82 2.49 16.78
N ALA A 193 5.71 1.83 15.62
CA ALA A 193 4.55 1.06 15.22
C ALA A 193 4.05 0.19 16.37
N GLY A 194 2.75 0.32 16.68
CA GLY A 194 2.08 -0.61 17.60
C GLY A 194 2.23 -2.06 17.14
N PRO A 195 1.78 -3.04 17.95
CA PRO A 195 1.88 -4.46 17.62
C PRO A 195 1.44 -4.69 16.17
N ARG A 196 2.37 -5.18 15.34
CA ARG A 196 2.18 -5.35 13.90
C ARG A 196 2.58 -6.76 13.50
N GLU A 197 1.91 -7.29 12.50
CA GLU A 197 2.21 -8.62 11.98
C GLU A 197 3.39 -8.56 11.00
N CYS A 198 4.34 -9.48 11.15
CA CYS A 198 5.47 -9.67 10.24
C CYS A 198 4.95 -10.25 8.92
N ARG A 199 5.16 -9.55 7.80
CA ARG A 199 4.60 -9.94 6.49
C ARG A 199 5.19 -11.23 5.90
N GLU A 200 6.35 -11.67 6.38
CA GLU A 200 6.98 -12.93 5.94
C GLU A 200 6.50 -14.13 6.76
N CYS A 201 6.47 -14.03 8.10
CA CYS A 201 6.18 -15.18 8.97
C CYS A 201 4.84 -15.11 9.72
N GLY A 202 4.06 -14.03 9.60
CA GLY A 202 2.75 -13.87 10.24
C GLY A 202 2.78 -13.67 11.76
N ARG A 203 3.96 -13.54 12.38
CA ARG A 203 4.06 -13.34 13.84
C ARG A 203 3.94 -11.86 14.21
N ILE A 204 3.30 -11.58 15.35
CA ILE A 204 3.22 -10.22 15.91
C ILE A 204 4.60 -9.80 16.40
N ILE A 205 5.12 -8.69 15.87
CA ILE A 205 6.39 -8.08 16.22
C ILE A 205 6.17 -6.65 16.72
N TYR A 206 7.01 -6.25 17.67
CA TYR A 206 7.04 -4.89 18.22
C TYR A 206 8.25 -4.08 17.71
N SER A 207 9.12 -4.72 16.93
CA SER A 207 10.32 -4.13 16.33
C SER A 207 10.10 -3.78 14.86
N HIS A 208 10.97 -2.92 14.31
CA HIS A 208 10.89 -2.50 12.91
C HIS A 208 11.27 -3.64 11.95
N GLU A 209 12.28 -4.45 12.32
CA GLU A 209 12.69 -5.67 11.64
C GLU A 209 12.18 -6.90 12.38
N CYS A 210 11.87 -7.97 11.63
CA CYS A 210 11.31 -9.20 12.16
C CYS A 210 12.45 -10.08 12.73
N PRO A 211 12.54 -10.28 14.07
CA PRO A 211 13.64 -11.02 14.68
C PRO A 211 13.57 -12.51 14.38
N TYR A 212 12.39 -13.04 14.07
CA TYR A 212 12.15 -14.45 13.80
C TYR A 212 12.58 -14.87 12.38
N CYS A 213 12.43 -14.01 11.38
CA CYS A 213 12.84 -14.34 10.02
C CYS A 213 14.37 -14.46 9.88
N LYS A 214 15.16 -13.70 10.67
CA LYS A 214 16.62 -13.83 10.67
C LYS A 214 17.10 -15.18 11.22
N SER A 215 16.48 -15.68 12.30
CA SER A 215 16.86 -16.97 12.91
C SER A 215 16.59 -18.16 11.99
N ASP A 216 15.48 -18.12 11.23
CA ASP A 216 15.14 -19.21 10.32
C ASP A 216 16.13 -19.30 9.14
N HIS A 217 16.67 -18.16 8.70
CA HIS A 217 17.72 -18.13 7.68
C HIS A 217 19.07 -18.65 8.20
N GLU A 218 19.49 -18.29 9.42
CA GLU A 218 20.74 -18.79 10.02
C GLU A 218 20.68 -20.30 10.27
N VAL A 219 19.56 -20.82 10.78
CA VAL A 219 19.36 -22.27 10.96
C VAL A 219 19.39 -23.00 9.61
N SER A 220 18.77 -22.43 8.57
CA SER A 220 18.80 -23.01 7.21
C SER A 220 20.20 -22.98 6.59
N MET A 221 21.01 -21.97 6.90
CA MET A 221 22.37 -21.80 6.38
C MET A 221 23.35 -22.75 7.09
N ASP A 222 23.23 -22.89 8.41
CA ASP A 222 24.03 -23.85 9.18
C ASP A 222 23.74 -25.29 8.77
N LEU A 223 22.47 -25.66 8.56
CA LEU A 223 22.08 -26.98 8.05
C LEU A 223 22.71 -27.28 6.67
N ARG A 224 22.76 -26.29 5.77
CA ARG A 224 23.42 -26.43 4.45
C ARG A 224 24.94 -26.57 4.57
N LEU A 225 25.57 -25.85 5.51
CA LEU A 225 27.02 -25.91 5.74
C LEU A 225 27.44 -27.23 6.42
N THR A 226 26.63 -27.77 7.33
CA THR A 226 26.86 -29.11 7.90
C THR A 226 26.56 -30.23 6.90
N GLY A 227 25.56 -30.08 6.02
CA GLY A 227 25.25 -31.06 4.97
C GLY A 227 26.29 -31.12 3.84
N ALA A 228 26.94 -30.00 3.52
CA ALA A 228 27.98 -29.92 2.49
C ALA A 228 29.37 -30.43 2.96
N ARG A 229 29.55 -30.74 4.25
CA ARG A 229 30.81 -31.31 4.81
C ARG A 229 30.82 -32.83 4.90
N ALA A 230 29.77 -33.51 4.47
CA ALA A 230 29.59 -34.97 4.59
C ALA A 230 29.75 -35.75 3.27
N THR A 231 30.58 -35.25 2.34
CA THR A 231 31.01 -35.96 1.13
C THR A 231 32.52 -35.95 1.00
#